data_AF-A0A4Q0MBI4-F1
#
_entry.id   AF-A0A4Q0MBI4-F1
#
_cell.length_a   1.000
_cell.length_b   1.000
_cell.length_c   1.000
_cell.angle_alpha   90.00
_cell.angle_beta   90.00
_cell.angle_gamma   90.00
#
_symmetry.space_group_name_H-M   'P 1'
#
loop_
_entity.id
_entity.type
_entity.pdbx_description
1 polymer ?
#
loop_
_entity_poly.entity_id
_entity_poly.type
_entity_poly.pdbx_seq_one_letter_code
_entity_poly.pdbx_strand_id
1 'polypeptide(L)'
;MITPPPNWSVLEAYDDEETGEQGYMFVNAIETHYVIIEYSPVFEYPYGISFTQVKGHATMIGIESGAYTAHVSTKEEAFAEAIKMMEFIDTKLSQIEVASYLD
;
A
#
# COMPACT_ATOMS: atom_id res chain seq x y z
N MET A 1 11.89 -2.38 -13.48
CA MET A 1 11.06 -1.57 -12.57
C MET A 1 9.66 -2.12 -12.63
N ILE A 2 9.10 -2.48 -11.49
CA ILE A 2 7.72 -2.91 -11.34
C ILE A 2 6.87 -1.63 -11.26
N THR A 3 5.96 -1.43 -12.22
CA THR A 3 5.17 -0.20 -12.35
C THR A 3 3.89 -0.33 -11.52
N PRO A 4 3.53 0.65 -10.67
CA PRO A 4 2.27 0.59 -9.91
C PRO A 4 1.05 0.65 -10.84
N PRO A 5 -0.15 0.26 -10.36
CA PRO A 5 -1.37 0.41 -11.13
C PRO A 5 -1.63 1.86 -11.55
N PRO A 6 -2.37 2.13 -12.64
CA PRO A 6 -2.55 3.49 -13.19
C PRO A 6 -3.14 4.52 -12.22
N ASN A 7 -3.93 4.07 -11.23
CA ASN A 7 -4.55 4.93 -10.22
C ASN A 7 -3.63 5.25 -9.04
N TRP A 8 -2.36 4.83 -9.09
CA TRP A 8 -1.41 4.96 -8.00
C TRP A 8 -0.15 5.68 -8.46
N SER A 9 0.38 6.52 -7.58
CA SER A 9 1.65 7.22 -7.77
C SER A 9 2.55 7.03 -6.56
N VAL A 10 3.86 7.14 -6.77
CA VAL A 10 4.82 7.22 -5.67
C VAL A 10 4.71 8.63 -5.08
N LEU A 11 4.29 8.72 -3.82
CA LEU A 11 4.29 9.97 -3.07
C LEU A 11 5.69 10.27 -2.52
N GLU A 12 6.31 9.25 -1.93
CA GLU A 12 7.61 9.39 -1.26
C GLU A 12 8.45 8.14 -1.50
N ALA A 13 9.76 8.35 -1.64
CA ALA A 13 10.75 7.29 -1.62
C ALA A 13 12.00 7.84 -0.94
N TYR A 14 12.55 7.08 0.02
CA TYR A 14 13.77 7.44 0.70
C TYR A 14 14.72 6.25 0.83
N ASP A 15 16.00 6.56 0.96
CA ASP A 15 17.11 5.63 1.16
C ASP A 15 18.07 6.32 2.13
N ASP A 16 18.11 5.84 3.37
CA ASP A 16 18.96 6.38 4.43
C ASP A 16 20.28 5.60 4.43
N GLU A 17 21.33 6.23 3.91
CA GLU A 17 22.67 5.64 3.84
C GLU A 17 23.32 5.40 5.22
N GLU A 18 22.90 6.12 6.27
CA GLU A 18 23.46 5.98 7.62
C GLU A 18 22.88 4.76 8.34
N THR A 19 21.57 4.56 8.24
CA THR A 19 20.86 3.45 8.91
C THR A 19 20.68 2.23 8.01
N GLY A 20 20.81 2.40 6.70
CA GLY A 20 20.48 1.41 5.69
C GLY A 20 18.97 1.22 5.48
N GLU A 21 18.13 2.05 6.08
CA GLU A 21 16.67 1.97 5.94
C GLU A 21 16.20 2.51 4.59
N GLN A 22 15.17 1.91 4.01
CA GLN A 22 14.55 2.38 2.77
C GLN A 22 13.05 2.40 2.93
N GLY A 23 12.39 3.34 2.29
CA GLY A 23 10.94 3.42 2.29
C GLY A 23 10.36 3.82 0.95
N TYR A 24 9.16 3.31 0.67
CA TYR A 24 8.35 3.70 -0.49
C TYR A 24 6.92 3.91 -0.02
N MET A 25 6.34 5.06 -0.33
CA MET A 25 4.95 5.37 -0.07
C MET A 25 4.23 5.62 -1.39
N PHE A 26 3.18 4.85 -1.63
CA PHE A 26 2.29 4.98 -2.78
C PHE A 26 0.98 5.58 -2.31
N VAL A 27 0.38 6.43 -3.14
CA VAL A 27 -0.92 7.06 -2.88
C VAL A 27 -1.85 6.83 -4.07
N ASN A 28 -3.14 6.60 -3.79
CA ASN A 28 -4.12 6.52 -4.85
C ASN A 28 -4.52 7.91 -5.40
N ALA A 29 -5.10 7.97 -6.59
CA ALA A 29 -5.38 9.21 -7.32
C ALA A 29 -6.29 10.21 -6.59
N ILE A 30 -7.11 9.73 -5.65
CA ILE A 30 -8.02 10.55 -4.83
C ILE A 30 -7.44 10.87 -3.44
N GLU A 31 -6.19 10.48 -3.16
CA GLU A 31 -5.45 10.77 -1.92
C GLU A 31 -6.20 10.35 -0.64
N THR A 32 -6.75 9.14 -0.66
CA THR A 32 -7.50 8.55 0.46
C THR A 32 -6.82 7.32 1.04
N HIS A 33 -5.97 6.63 0.26
CA HIS A 33 -5.31 5.39 0.64
C HIS A 33 -3.82 5.45 0.33
N TYR A 34 -3.04 4.86 1.21
CA TYR A 34 -1.60 4.67 1.04
C TYR A 34 -1.23 3.19 1.14
N VAL A 35 -0.23 2.80 0.35
CA VAL A 35 0.48 1.53 0.50
C VAL A 35 1.94 1.88 0.76
N ILE A 36 2.53 1.29 1.78
CA ILE A 36 3.86 1.64 2.28
C ILE A 36 4.72 0.37 2.26
N ILE A 37 5.95 0.50 1.78
CA ILE A 37 7.02 -0.50 1.93
C ILE A 37 8.08 0.13 2.84
N GLU A 38 8.43 -0.55 3.92
CA GLU A 38 9.52 -0.18 4.81
C GLU A 38 10.56 -1.30 4.81
N TYR A 39 11.82 -0.95 4.62
CA TYR A 39 12.97 -1.85 4.74
C TYR A 39 13.73 -1.54 6.03
N SER A 40 13.98 -2.56 6.83
CA SER A 40 14.92 -2.49 7.94
C SER A 40 15.81 -3.73 7.96
N PRO A 41 17.15 -3.58 7.93
CA PRO A 41 18.09 -4.70 7.88
C PRO A 41 18.14 -5.50 9.21
N VAL A 42 17.47 -5.01 10.27
CA VAL A 42 17.47 -5.62 11.60
C VAL A 42 16.52 -6.83 11.68
N PHE A 43 15.55 -6.95 10.76
CA PHE A 43 14.56 -8.03 10.77
C PHE A 43 14.92 -9.18 9.82
N GLU A 44 14.47 -10.40 10.16
CA GLU A 44 14.63 -11.61 9.33
C GLU A 44 13.89 -11.50 7.98
N TYR A 45 12.73 -10.86 7.99
CA TYR A 45 11.98 -10.46 6.80
C TYR A 45 12.06 -8.93 6.71
N PRO A 46 13.10 -8.38 6.08
CA PRO A 46 13.46 -6.98 6.24
C PRO A 46 12.49 -6.01 5.57
N TYR A 47 11.62 -6.48 4.68
CA TYR A 47 10.59 -5.65 4.05
C TYR A 47 9.25 -5.85 4.75
N GLY A 48 8.71 -4.79 5.34
CA GLY A 48 7.32 -4.68 5.75
C GLY A 48 6.50 -3.95 4.69
N ILE A 49 5.32 -4.47 4.36
CA ILE A 49 4.37 -3.84 3.45
C ILE A 49 3.10 -3.60 4.24
N SER A 50 2.58 -2.37 4.24
CA SER A 50 1.35 -2.02 4.95
C SER A 50 0.44 -1.12 4.11
N PHE A 51 -0.83 -0.97 4.51
CA PHE A 51 -1.70 0.06 3.97
C PHE A 51 -2.35 0.89 5.08
N THR A 52 -2.74 2.11 4.72
CA THR A 52 -3.53 2.98 5.60
C THR A 52 -4.55 3.78 4.80
N GLN A 53 -5.70 4.04 5.42
CA GLN A 53 -6.75 4.91 4.88
C GLN A 53 -6.77 6.21 5.70
N VAL A 54 -6.63 7.36 5.03
CA VAL A 54 -6.48 8.67 5.70
C VAL A 54 -7.72 9.55 5.67
N LYS A 55 -8.68 9.27 4.78
CA LYS A 55 -9.87 10.10 4.59
C LYS A 55 -11.12 9.22 4.42
N GLY A 56 -12.21 9.68 5.04
CA GLY A 56 -13.53 9.05 5.00
C GLY A 56 -14.05 8.74 6.39
N HIS A 57 -15.38 8.80 6.58
CA HIS A 57 -16.04 8.03 7.64
C HIS A 57 -15.52 6.60 7.59
N ALA A 58 -15.64 5.85 8.69
CA ALA A 58 -15.24 4.46 8.82
C ALA A 58 -15.98 3.49 7.86
N THR A 59 -15.98 3.76 6.55
CA THR A 59 -16.16 2.80 5.49
C THR A 59 -14.87 2.01 5.48
N MET A 60 -14.77 1.10 6.45
CA MET A 60 -13.95 -0.08 6.31
C MET A 60 -14.23 -0.59 4.90
N ILE A 61 -13.28 -0.45 3.98
CA ILE A 61 -13.12 -1.51 2.98
C ILE A 61 -13.19 -2.77 3.83
N GLY A 62 -14.20 -3.64 3.65
CA GLY A 62 -14.58 -4.70 4.61
C GLY A 62 -13.53 -5.75 5.01
N ILE A 63 -12.25 -5.42 4.87
CA ILE A 63 -11.14 -5.77 5.74
C ILE A 63 -11.46 -5.21 7.14
N GLU A 64 -11.57 -6.08 8.14
CA GLU A 64 -11.60 -5.64 9.54
C GLU A 64 -10.50 -4.60 9.77
N SER A 65 -10.80 -3.49 10.47
CA SER A 65 -9.83 -2.46 10.84
C SER A 65 -8.51 -3.09 11.33
N GLY A 66 -7.49 -3.05 10.49
CA GLY A 66 -6.19 -3.61 10.76
C GLY A 66 -5.34 -3.41 9.53
N ALA A 67 -4.28 -2.61 9.65
CA ALA A 67 -3.26 -2.49 8.62
C ALA A 67 -2.87 -3.90 8.16
N TYR A 68 -3.22 -4.24 6.92
CA TYR A 68 -2.80 -5.51 6.36
C TYR A 68 -1.30 -5.39 6.19
N THR A 69 -0.58 -6.10 7.05
CA THR A 69 0.88 -6.13 7.03
C THR A 69 1.33 -7.44 6.42
N ALA A 70 2.18 -7.34 5.40
CA ALA A 70 2.91 -8.47 4.85
C ALA A 70 4.41 -8.27 5.10
N HIS A 71 5.15 -9.37 5.24
CA HIS A 71 6.60 -9.35 5.39
C HIS A 71 7.23 -10.28 4.35
N VAL A 72 8.30 -9.81 3.71
CA VAL A 72 9.02 -10.57 2.66
C VAL A 72 10.52 -10.31 2.74
N SER A 73 11.29 -11.11 2.00
CA SER A 73 12.76 -11.10 2.11
C SER A 73 13.44 -10.28 1.02
N THR A 74 12.78 -10.05 -0.12
CA THR A 74 13.39 -9.34 -1.25
C THR A 74 12.62 -8.08 -1.64
N LYS A 75 13.32 -7.13 -2.24
CA LYS A 75 12.72 -5.90 -2.77
C LYS A 75 11.68 -6.23 -3.83
N GLU A 76 12.00 -7.16 -4.73
CA GLU A 76 11.11 -7.58 -5.80
C GLU A 76 9.79 -8.15 -5.25
N GLU A 77 9.85 -9.00 -4.23
CA GLU A 77 8.66 -9.50 -3.54
C GLU A 77 7.89 -8.38 -2.85
N ALA A 78 8.58 -7.42 -2.23
CA ALA A 78 7.93 -6.32 -1.53
C ALA A 78 7.11 -5.45 -2.47
N PHE A 79 7.67 -5.12 -3.64
CA PHE A 79 6.95 -4.40 -4.69
C PHE A 79 5.81 -5.22 -5.28
N ALA A 80 5.97 -6.54 -5.44
CA ALA A 80 4.90 -7.42 -5.92
C ALA A 80 3.72 -7.47 -4.93
N GLU A 81 3.99 -7.58 -3.62
CA GLU A 81 2.96 -7.56 -2.58
C GLU A 81 2.27 -6.19 -2.47
N ALA A 82 3.04 -5.10 -2.56
CA ALA A 82 2.48 -3.76 -2.60
C ALA A 82 1.51 -3.58 -3.77
N ILE A 83 1.85 -4.08 -4.98
CA ILE A 83 0.94 -4.02 -6.13
C ILE A 83 -0.33 -4.82 -5.89
N LYS A 84 -0.24 -6.06 -5.40
CA LYS A 84 -1.43 -6.86 -5.07
C LYS A 84 -2.35 -6.12 -4.11
N MET A 85 -1.77 -5.41 -3.15
CA MET A 85 -2.50 -4.60 -2.18
C MET A 85 -3.20 -3.40 -2.84
N MET A 86 -2.51 -2.69 -3.74
CA MET A 86 -3.09 -1.59 -4.52
C MET A 86 -4.25 -2.08 -5.41
N GLU A 87 -4.08 -3.19 -6.12
CA GLU A 87 -5.11 -3.80 -6.97
C GLU A 87 -6.32 -4.26 -6.15
N PHE A 88 -6.09 -4.82 -4.96
CA PHE A 88 -7.13 -5.18 -4.02
C PHE A 88 -7.94 -3.95 -3.59
N ILE A 89 -7.26 -2.85 -3.22
CA ILE A 89 -7.90 -1.59 -2.83
C ILE A 89 -8.74 -1.04 -4.00
N ASP A 90 -8.18 -0.96 -5.21
CA ASP A 90 -8.90 -0.49 -6.41
C ASP A 90 -10.16 -1.33 -6.70
N THR A 91 -10.04 -2.65 -6.57
CA THR A 91 -11.18 -3.57 -6.74
C THR A 91 -12.28 -3.28 -5.71
N LYS A 92 -11.91 -2.96 -4.47
CA LYS A 92 -12.88 -2.65 -3.43
C LYS A 92 -13.52 -1.28 -3.59
N LEU A 93 -12.75 -0.27 -3.98
CA LEU A 93 -13.28 1.06 -4.23
C LEU A 93 -14.28 1.06 -5.39
N SER A 94 -13.97 0.38 -6.49
CA SER A 94 -14.90 0.25 -7.63
C SER A 94 -16.22 -0.45 -7.26
N GLN A 95 -16.19 -1.45 -6.37
CA GLN A 95 -17.41 -2.11 -5.88
C GLN A 95 -18.30 -1.18 -5.05
N ILE A 96 -17.70 -0.31 -4.24
CA ILE A 96 -18.43 0.68 -3.43
C ILE A 96 -19.06 1.75 -4.33
N GLU A 97 -18.30 2.26 -5.32
CA GLU A 97 -18.82 3.23 -6.29
C GLU A 97 -20.04 2.66 -7.03
N VAL A 98 -19.94 1.43 -7.55
CA VAL A 98 -21.06 0.78 -8.25
C VAL A 98 -22.29 0.63 -7.35
N ALA A 99 -22.12 0.24 -6.08
CA ALA A 99 -23.24 0.15 -5.14
C ALA A 99 -23.93 1.51 -4.94
N SER A 100 -23.15 2.60 -4.85
CA SER A 100 -23.71 3.96 -4.68
C SER A 100 -24.54 4.47 -5.86
N TYR A 101 -24.40 3.88 -7.05
CA TYR A 101 -25.21 4.20 -8.23
C TYR A 101 -26.49 3.35 -8.36
N LEU A 102 -26.62 2.29 -7.55
CA LEU A 102 -27.77 1.39 -7.57
C LEU A 102 -28.78 1.68 -6.47
N ASP A 103 -28.44 2.55 -5.51
CA ASP A 103 -29.30 3.10 -4.46
C ASP A 103 -29.95 4.43 -4.89
#